data_AF-A0A949HEK6-F1
#
_entry.id   AF-A0A949HEK6-F1
#
_cell.length_a   1.000
_cell.length_b   1.000
_cell.length_c   1.000
_cell.angle_alpha   90.00
_cell.angle_beta   90.00
_cell.angle_gamma   90.00
#
_symmetry.space_group_name_H-M   'P 1'
#
loop_
_entity.id
_entity.type
_entity.pdbx_description
1 polymer ?
#
loop_
_entity_poly.entity_id
_entity_poly.type
_entity_poly.pdbx_seq_one_letter_code
_entity_poly.pdbx_strand_id
1 'polypeptide(L)'
;MAPRMLAIYGKGGMGKSFFTSNLTARLTFDGHRVLQLGCDPKHDSCNTIFGGYSLPTLGEQWRHFKEAGKEDQLGVGDVIFRNELRPGVPIYGCELGGPEVGRGCGGQGISSGFKTLETLGMSKWNLDYVVMDFLGDVVCGGFATPLARSLAEEVIIVVGHDRQSLYAANNIARAAQYFRSMGGRTSLLGLVVNRDDGSDTADLYARAVGLPILTRVPLSRTVRELADACRLALEEPQFDAIFGELAGKIHRRELPPVNDYQPLEYDAFLRVFGANEPDGRPTSAQTSELFGGRSAARAMPVLALDAAIPQVQTSDPVQRKVQQLIESIGMHVTDLDRSEREGITVTAGSIEIRIGDIDDLDHKVAFLSALRRSGQSFSYVDLRHADAPAYR
;
A
#
# COMPACT_ATOMS: atom_id res chain seq x y z
N MET A 1 4.15 8.13 37.27
CA MET A 1 5.30 8.08 36.34
C MET A 1 4.91 8.93 35.13
N ALA A 2 5.84 9.58 34.43
CA ALA A 2 5.49 10.27 33.18
C ALA A 2 5.11 9.23 32.10
N PRO A 3 4.13 9.53 31.22
CA PRO A 3 3.75 8.60 30.15
C PRO A 3 4.93 8.39 29.19
N ARG A 4 5.08 7.16 28.70
CA ARG A 4 6.05 6.85 27.66
C ARG A 4 5.54 7.35 26.31
N MET A 5 6.33 8.18 25.66
CA MET A 5 5.97 8.84 24.41
C MET A 5 6.58 8.09 23.22
N LEU A 6 5.73 7.44 22.43
CA LEU A 6 6.11 6.70 21.21
C LEU A 6 5.68 7.47 19.98
N ALA A 7 6.55 7.62 18.99
CA ALA A 7 6.19 8.14 17.68
C ALA A 7 6.30 7.06 16.60
N ILE A 8 5.26 6.94 15.79
CA ILE A 8 5.18 6.02 14.66
C ILE A 8 5.33 6.82 13.38
N TYR A 9 6.38 6.52 12.61
CA TYR A 9 6.66 7.14 11.32
C TYR A 9 6.63 6.12 10.19
N GLY A 10 6.64 6.61 8.95
CA GLY A 10 6.66 5.79 7.75
C GLY A 10 5.99 6.49 6.56
N LYS A 11 6.23 5.96 5.36
CA LYS A 11 5.61 6.46 4.13
C LYS A 11 4.08 6.42 4.19
N GLY A 12 3.41 7.34 3.51
CA GLY A 12 1.97 7.35 3.29
C GLY A 12 1.49 6.03 2.68
N GLY A 13 0.38 5.51 3.21
CA GLY A 13 -0.19 4.25 2.73
C GLY A 13 0.51 2.96 3.21
N MET A 14 1.57 3.05 4.03
CA MET A 14 2.23 1.85 4.60
C MET A 14 1.52 1.21 5.78
N GLY A 15 0.39 1.77 6.21
CA GLY A 15 -0.40 1.22 7.33
C GLY A 15 0.10 1.65 8.72
N LYS A 16 0.60 2.89 8.85
CA LYS A 16 0.94 3.47 10.16
C LYS A 16 -0.25 3.49 11.11
N SER A 17 -1.38 4.06 10.69
CA SER A 17 -2.61 4.14 11.50
C SER A 17 -3.15 2.76 11.88
N PHE A 18 -3.06 1.80 10.96
CA PHE A 18 -3.36 0.39 11.24
C PHE A 18 -2.46 -0.17 12.33
N PHE A 19 -1.14 0.01 12.21
CA PHE A 19 -0.18 -0.45 13.20
C PHE A 19 -0.38 0.23 14.55
N THR A 20 -0.53 1.55 14.56
CA THR A 20 -0.77 2.37 15.77
C THR A 20 -2.02 1.91 16.49
N SER A 21 -3.15 1.77 15.79
CA SER A 21 -4.43 1.37 16.39
C SER A 21 -4.38 -0.02 17.02
N ASN A 22 -3.71 -0.97 16.38
CA ASN A 22 -3.56 -2.32 16.93
C ASN A 22 -2.57 -2.35 18.10
N LEU A 23 -1.48 -1.59 18.04
CA LEU A 23 -0.53 -1.48 19.15
C LEU A 23 -1.17 -0.81 20.39
N THR A 24 -1.87 0.30 20.21
CA THR A 24 -2.54 1.02 21.31
C THR A 24 -3.66 0.18 21.90
N ALA A 25 -4.45 -0.50 21.06
CA ALA A 25 -5.46 -1.43 21.54
C ALA A 25 -4.87 -2.58 22.35
N ARG A 26 -3.78 -3.20 21.88
CA ARG A 26 -3.09 -4.28 22.60
C ARG A 26 -2.57 -3.83 23.96
N LEU A 27 -1.87 -2.68 24.01
CA LEU A 27 -1.41 -2.08 25.26
C LEU A 27 -2.57 -1.80 26.22
N THR A 28 -3.72 -1.36 25.70
CA THR A 28 -4.91 -1.11 26.52
C THR A 28 -5.52 -2.42 27.03
N PHE A 29 -5.57 -3.48 26.22
CA PHE A 29 -5.99 -4.81 26.66
C PHE A 29 -5.07 -5.40 27.73
N ASP A 30 -3.79 -5.03 27.73
CA ASP A 30 -2.81 -5.38 28.77
C ASP A 30 -2.96 -4.56 30.06
N GLY A 31 -3.96 -3.65 30.12
CA GLY A 31 -4.33 -2.89 31.31
C GLY A 31 -3.68 -1.51 31.40
N HIS A 32 -3.03 -1.04 30.34
CA HIS A 32 -2.40 0.28 30.33
C HIS A 32 -3.38 1.39 29.94
N ARG A 33 -3.17 2.58 30.50
CA ARG A 33 -3.88 3.80 30.12
C ARG A 33 -3.19 4.43 28.90
N VAL A 34 -3.82 4.32 27.74
CA VAL A 34 -3.22 4.70 26.45
C VAL A 34 -3.97 5.84 25.80
N LEU A 35 -3.22 6.81 25.27
CA LEU A 35 -3.72 7.85 24.36
C LEU A 35 -3.11 7.66 22.97
N GLN A 36 -3.96 7.55 21.96
CA GLN A 36 -3.55 7.63 20.55
C GLN A 36 -3.69 9.07 20.04
N LEU A 37 -2.62 9.60 19.45
CA LEU A 37 -2.60 10.93 18.85
C LEU A 37 -2.41 10.84 17.33
N GLY A 38 -3.44 11.19 16.57
CA GLY A 38 -3.33 11.35 15.12
C GLY A 38 -2.61 12.65 14.77
N CYS A 39 -1.41 12.54 14.19
CA CYS A 39 -0.54 13.65 13.80
C CYS A 39 -0.37 13.71 12.27
N ASP A 40 -1.42 13.35 11.54
CA ASP A 40 -1.48 13.33 10.08
C ASP A 40 -2.62 14.25 9.60
N PRO A 41 -2.39 15.12 8.60
CA PRO A 41 -3.44 15.91 7.96
C PRO A 41 -4.56 15.09 7.31
N LYS A 42 -4.48 13.76 7.28
CA LYS A 42 -5.55 12.84 6.85
C LYS A 42 -6.65 12.61 7.93
N HIS A 43 -6.34 12.84 9.21
CA HIS A 43 -7.28 12.82 10.35
C HIS A 43 -8.19 11.57 10.49
N ASP A 44 -7.66 10.39 10.20
CA ASP A 44 -8.35 9.09 10.32
C ASP A 44 -7.57 8.08 11.18
N SER A 45 -6.59 8.53 11.97
CA SER A 45 -5.73 7.64 12.74
C SER A 45 -6.51 6.86 13.79
N CYS A 46 -7.42 7.55 14.50
CA CYS A 46 -8.19 7.00 15.61
C CYS A 46 -9.44 6.22 15.18
N ASN A 47 -9.83 6.26 13.89
CA ASN A 47 -11.11 5.70 13.44
C ASN A 47 -11.30 4.24 13.87
N THR A 48 -10.26 3.41 13.80
CA THR A 48 -10.34 2.00 14.20
C THR A 48 -10.62 1.84 15.70
N ILE A 49 -9.93 2.57 16.57
CA ILE A 49 -10.14 2.48 18.03
C ILE A 49 -11.44 3.16 18.48
N PHE A 50 -12.12 3.90 17.60
CA PHE A 50 -13.48 4.44 17.80
C PHE A 50 -14.51 3.75 16.91
N GLY A 51 -14.27 2.53 16.42
CA GLY A 51 -15.30 1.75 15.70
C GLY A 51 -15.85 2.43 14.43
N GLY A 52 -15.02 3.20 13.75
CA GLY A 52 -15.36 3.92 12.51
C GLY A 52 -15.84 5.36 12.70
N TYR A 53 -16.01 5.84 13.94
CA TYR A 53 -16.34 7.25 14.18
C TYR A 53 -15.14 8.16 13.88
N SER A 54 -15.33 9.11 12.97
CA SER A 54 -14.39 10.20 12.72
C SER A 54 -14.46 11.20 13.88
N LEU A 55 -13.35 11.38 14.58
CA LEU A 55 -13.26 12.37 15.65
C LEU A 55 -13.14 13.78 15.05
N PRO A 56 -13.70 14.81 15.69
CA PRO A 56 -13.36 16.18 15.32
C PRO A 56 -11.90 16.46 15.67
N THR A 57 -11.24 17.22 14.82
CA THR A 57 -9.83 17.55 15.01
C THR A 57 -9.66 18.68 16.03
N LEU A 58 -8.50 18.72 16.69
CA LEU A 58 -8.14 19.82 17.59
C LEU A 58 -8.19 21.16 16.86
N GLY A 59 -7.74 21.21 15.60
CA GLY A 59 -7.81 22.42 14.77
C GLY A 59 -9.25 22.93 14.58
N GLU A 60 -10.20 22.02 14.32
CA GLU A 60 -11.63 22.36 14.19
C GLU A 60 -12.22 22.84 15.51
N GLN A 61 -11.95 22.14 16.60
CA GLN A 61 -12.42 22.52 17.94
C GLN A 61 -11.87 23.88 18.34
N TRP A 62 -10.58 24.12 18.12
CA TRP A 62 -9.97 25.42 18.39
C TRP A 62 -10.61 26.54 17.57
N ARG A 63 -10.89 26.30 16.29
CA ARG A 63 -11.60 27.28 15.44
C ARG A 63 -13.00 27.57 15.97
N HIS A 64 -13.75 26.55 16.35
CA HIS A 64 -15.10 26.70 16.89
C HIS A 64 -15.11 27.57 18.17
N PHE A 65 -14.19 27.31 19.10
CA PHE A 65 -14.07 28.12 20.32
C PHE A 65 -13.60 29.55 20.01
N LYS A 66 -12.71 29.73 19.02
CA LYS A 66 -12.25 31.05 18.56
C LYS A 66 -13.38 31.88 17.95
N GLU A 67 -14.18 31.29 17.06
CA GLU A 67 -15.31 31.99 16.44
C GLU A 67 -16.36 32.39 17.46
N ALA A 68 -16.48 31.64 18.56
CA ALA A 68 -17.32 31.98 19.70
C ALA A 68 -16.70 32.99 20.69
N GLY A 69 -15.45 33.41 20.50
CA GLY A 69 -14.70 34.28 21.42
C GLY A 69 -14.43 33.66 22.79
N LYS A 70 -14.22 32.33 22.82
CA LYS A 70 -14.09 31.52 24.03
C LYS A 70 -12.82 30.66 24.02
N GLU A 71 -11.74 31.10 23.38
CA GLU A 71 -10.51 30.30 23.24
C GLU A 71 -9.99 29.77 24.59
N ASP A 72 -10.09 30.59 25.64
CA ASP A 72 -9.63 30.25 27.00
C ASP A 72 -10.50 29.19 27.70
N GLN A 73 -11.66 28.84 27.13
CA GLN A 73 -12.57 27.82 27.66
C GLN A 73 -12.35 26.44 27.04
N LEU A 74 -11.50 26.33 26.01
CA LEU A 74 -11.16 25.05 25.40
C LEU A 74 -10.51 24.14 26.45
N GLY A 75 -11.15 23.00 26.74
CA GLY A 75 -10.73 22.06 27.76
C GLY A 75 -10.27 20.71 27.18
N VAL A 76 -9.79 19.84 28.07
CA VAL A 76 -9.38 18.47 27.71
C VAL A 76 -10.53 17.68 27.08
N GLY A 77 -11.75 17.83 27.61
CA GLY A 77 -12.92 17.10 27.15
C GLY A 77 -13.41 17.47 25.74
N ASP A 78 -12.93 18.60 25.20
CA ASP A 78 -13.28 19.04 23.85
C ASP A 78 -12.37 18.43 22.78
N VAL A 79 -11.19 17.93 23.16
CA VAL A 79 -10.14 17.48 22.22
C VAL A 79 -9.68 16.04 22.47
N ILE A 80 -9.83 15.53 23.69
CA ILE A 80 -9.51 14.14 24.05
C ILE A 80 -10.80 13.36 24.21
N PHE A 81 -11.02 12.41 23.30
CA PHE A 81 -12.20 11.56 23.29
C PHE A 81 -11.88 10.22 23.94
N ARG A 82 -12.88 9.62 24.59
CA ARG A 82 -12.79 8.30 25.23
C ARG A 82 -13.66 7.31 24.46
N ASN A 83 -13.12 6.12 24.24
CA ASN A 83 -13.89 4.94 23.87
C ASN A 83 -13.66 3.80 24.88
N GLU A 84 -14.47 2.75 24.81
CA GLU A 84 -14.21 1.47 25.46
C GLU A 84 -14.08 0.38 24.40
N LEU A 85 -12.91 -0.27 24.33
CA LEU A 85 -12.68 -1.37 23.37
C LEU A 85 -13.51 -2.62 23.73
N ARG A 86 -13.77 -2.78 25.02
CA ARG A 86 -14.72 -3.72 25.62
C ARG A 86 -15.14 -3.16 26.99
N PRO A 87 -16.22 -3.65 27.61
CA PRO A 87 -16.69 -3.13 28.89
C PRO A 87 -15.56 -3.02 29.93
N GLY A 88 -15.32 -1.80 30.40
CA GLY A 88 -14.29 -1.53 31.42
C GLY A 88 -12.85 -1.43 30.92
N VAL A 89 -12.61 -1.41 29.60
CA VAL A 89 -11.27 -1.22 28.99
C VAL A 89 -11.25 0.10 28.21
N PRO A 90 -10.96 1.24 28.87
CA PRO A 90 -11.00 2.55 28.26
C PRO A 90 -9.74 2.85 27.44
N ILE A 91 -9.91 3.41 26.25
CA ILE A 91 -8.85 3.98 25.42
C ILE A 91 -9.17 5.45 25.11
N TYR A 92 -8.15 6.27 24.95
CA TYR A 92 -8.30 7.69 24.61
C TYR A 92 -7.73 7.98 23.22
N GLY A 93 -8.34 8.92 22.51
CA GLY A 93 -7.89 9.37 21.19
C GLY A 93 -8.05 10.86 20.99
N CYS A 94 -7.21 11.41 20.13
CA CYS A 94 -7.26 12.80 19.68
C CYS A 94 -6.67 12.89 18.28
N GLU A 95 -7.36 13.58 17.37
CA GLU A 95 -6.84 13.95 16.06
C GLU A 95 -6.37 15.40 16.14
N LEU A 96 -5.07 15.65 15.93
CA LEU A 96 -4.59 17.04 15.83
C LEU A 96 -5.14 17.72 14.58
N GLY A 97 -5.27 16.94 13.51
CA GLY A 97 -5.69 17.40 12.19
C GLY A 97 -4.61 18.20 11.46
N GLY A 98 -4.96 18.60 10.25
CA GLY A 98 -4.21 19.54 9.41
C GLY A 98 -5.05 20.77 9.10
N PRO A 99 -4.48 21.78 8.43
CA PRO A 99 -5.27 22.87 7.88
C PRO A 99 -6.29 22.34 6.85
N GLU A 100 -7.29 23.15 6.52
CA GLU A 100 -8.26 22.82 5.47
C GLU A 100 -7.57 22.33 4.18
N VAL A 101 -8.17 21.34 3.52
CA VAL A 101 -7.64 20.79 2.26
C VAL A 101 -7.36 21.93 1.26
N GLY A 102 -6.12 22.03 0.79
CA GLY A 102 -5.68 23.05 -0.14
C GLY A 102 -5.30 24.41 0.49
N ARG A 103 -5.27 24.53 1.82
CA ARG A 103 -4.90 25.76 2.55
C ARG A 103 -3.89 25.49 3.66
N GLY A 104 -3.18 26.53 4.09
CA GLY A 104 -2.31 26.51 5.27
C GLY A 104 -1.07 25.61 5.15
N CYS A 105 -0.45 25.32 6.29
CA CYS A 105 0.72 24.45 6.41
C CYS A 105 0.46 23.34 7.43
N GLY A 106 0.47 22.08 6.98
CA GLY A 106 0.26 20.90 7.84
C GLY A 106 1.13 20.90 9.08
N GLY A 107 2.43 21.17 8.92
CA GLY A 107 3.36 21.22 10.04
C GLY A 107 3.03 22.30 11.08
N GLN A 108 2.58 23.48 10.66
CA GLN A 108 2.17 24.53 11.61
C GLN A 108 0.96 24.12 12.43
N GLY A 109 -0.01 23.43 11.81
CA GLY A 109 -1.17 22.87 12.50
C GLY A 109 -0.76 21.89 13.60
N ILE A 110 0.14 20.95 13.28
CA ILE A 110 0.67 19.98 14.24
C ILE A 110 1.40 20.68 15.40
N SER A 111 2.33 21.60 15.10
CA SER A 111 3.07 22.33 16.14
C SER A 111 2.15 23.14 17.06
N SER A 112 1.12 23.80 16.50
CA SER A 112 0.11 24.51 17.28
C SER A 112 -0.71 23.55 18.15
N GLY A 113 -1.11 22.39 17.59
CA GLY A 113 -1.84 21.36 18.33
C GLY A 113 -1.08 20.85 19.56
N PHE A 114 0.21 20.54 19.42
CA PHE A 114 1.04 20.17 20.56
C PHE A 114 1.13 21.26 21.62
N LYS A 115 1.26 22.54 21.23
CA LYS A 115 1.27 23.66 22.17
C LYS A 115 -0.05 23.75 22.95
N THR A 116 -1.19 23.49 22.29
CA THR A 116 -2.49 23.41 22.95
C THR A 116 -2.53 22.25 23.95
N LEU A 117 -2.11 21.05 23.54
CA LEU A 117 -2.07 19.88 24.44
C LEU A 117 -1.14 20.10 25.65
N GLU A 118 0.01 20.73 25.46
CA GLU A 118 0.92 21.14 26.54
C GLU A 118 0.24 22.12 27.52
N THR A 119 -0.50 23.11 26.99
CA THR A 119 -1.26 24.08 27.79
C THR A 119 -2.38 23.41 28.58
N LEU A 120 -3.03 22.39 28.00
CA LEU A 120 -4.00 21.52 28.68
C LEU A 120 -3.37 20.52 29.66
N GLY A 121 -2.04 20.55 29.82
CA GLY A 121 -1.32 19.77 30.81
C GLY A 121 -1.06 18.32 30.41
N MET A 122 -0.84 18.02 29.13
CA MET A 122 -0.56 16.67 28.62
C MET A 122 0.45 15.87 29.47
N SER A 123 1.50 16.52 29.97
CA SER A 123 2.53 15.89 30.81
C SER A 123 2.06 15.48 32.22
N LYS A 124 0.91 15.98 32.67
CA LYS A 124 0.31 15.68 33.99
C LYS A 124 -0.81 14.64 33.91
N TRP A 125 -1.21 14.25 32.71
CA TRP A 125 -2.25 13.24 32.54
C TRP A 125 -1.74 11.89 33.03
N ASN A 126 -2.57 11.18 33.80
CA ASN A 126 -2.23 9.88 34.35
C ASN A 126 -2.37 8.81 33.26
N LEU A 127 -1.47 8.82 32.29
CA LEU A 127 -1.36 7.88 31.18
C LEU A 127 -0.07 7.08 31.32
N ASP A 128 -0.10 5.83 30.85
CA ASP A 128 1.10 4.99 30.76
C ASP A 128 1.79 5.20 29.41
N TYR A 129 1.01 5.39 28.34
CA TYR A 129 1.49 5.56 26.97
C TYR A 129 0.77 6.68 26.23
N VAL A 130 1.54 7.44 25.44
CA VAL A 130 1.03 8.29 24.37
C VAL A 130 1.69 7.84 23.08
N VAL A 131 0.90 7.37 22.12
CA VAL A 131 1.38 6.85 20.84
C VAL A 131 0.93 7.79 19.72
N MET A 132 1.89 8.40 19.04
CA MET A 132 1.66 9.42 18.04
C MET A 132 1.85 8.86 16.63
N ASP A 133 0.84 8.93 15.79
CA ASP A 133 0.88 8.53 14.38
C ASP A 133 1.24 9.71 13.49
N PHE A 134 2.48 9.76 13.02
CA PHE A 134 3.02 10.88 12.24
C PHE A 134 3.07 10.62 10.75
N LEU A 135 2.78 11.67 9.97
CA LEU A 135 3.10 11.69 8.55
C LEU A 135 4.62 11.60 8.35
N GLY A 136 5.10 10.57 7.65
CA GLY A 136 6.53 10.29 7.45
C GLY A 136 7.03 10.45 6.02
N ASP A 137 6.19 10.89 5.08
CA ASP A 137 6.62 11.20 3.70
C ASP A 137 7.57 12.39 3.66
N VAL A 138 7.35 13.36 4.56
CA VAL A 138 8.19 14.53 4.77
C VAL A 138 8.55 14.63 6.24
N VAL A 139 9.81 14.91 6.54
CA VAL A 139 10.30 15.09 7.92
C VAL A 139 10.89 16.50 8.05
N CYS A 140 10.03 17.50 7.86
CA CYS A 140 10.40 18.90 7.91
C CYS A 140 9.42 19.71 8.77
N GLY A 141 9.88 20.86 9.28
CA GLY A 141 9.06 21.77 10.07
C GLY A 141 8.32 21.06 11.21
N GLY A 142 6.99 21.22 11.24
CA GLY A 142 6.16 20.64 12.30
C GLY A 142 6.01 19.12 12.27
N PHE A 143 6.27 18.44 11.15
CA PHE A 143 6.29 16.98 11.09
C PHE A 143 7.55 16.38 11.71
N ALA A 144 8.59 17.20 11.92
CA ALA A 144 9.77 16.84 12.69
C ALA A 144 9.64 17.19 14.17
N THR A 145 8.54 17.81 14.61
CA THR A 145 8.35 18.28 15.99
C THR A 145 8.64 17.22 17.07
N PRO A 146 8.22 15.95 16.94
CA PRO A 146 8.57 14.90 17.90
C PRO A 146 10.06 14.74 18.11
N LEU A 147 10.82 14.79 17.00
CA LEU A 147 12.27 14.64 16.98
C LEU A 147 12.94 15.92 17.47
N ALA A 148 12.51 17.06 16.92
CA ALA A 148 13.13 18.38 17.15
C ALA A 148 12.94 18.89 18.58
N ARG A 149 11.75 18.67 19.17
CA ARG A 149 11.45 19.09 20.55
C ARG A 149 11.65 17.97 21.56
N SER A 150 12.12 16.80 21.13
CA SER A 150 12.23 15.60 21.98
C SER A 150 10.93 15.26 22.71
N LEU A 151 9.78 15.43 22.04
CA LEU A 151 8.48 15.06 22.61
C LEU A 151 8.29 13.54 22.61
N ALA A 152 8.87 12.84 21.63
CA ALA A 152 8.95 11.39 21.62
C ALA A 152 10.26 10.94 22.25
N GLU A 153 10.20 9.98 23.16
CA GLU A 153 11.40 9.31 23.67
C GLU A 153 11.93 8.34 22.63
N GLU A 154 11.00 7.65 21.97
CA GLU A 154 11.27 6.50 21.13
C GLU A 154 10.46 6.55 19.84
N VAL A 155 11.10 6.16 18.74
CA VAL A 155 10.51 6.19 17.40
C VAL A 155 10.52 4.80 16.78
N ILE A 156 9.39 4.40 16.22
CA ILE A 156 9.23 3.19 15.42
C ILE A 156 8.94 3.61 13.97
N ILE A 157 9.62 2.98 13.01
CA ILE A 157 9.40 3.27 11.59
C ILE A 157 8.70 2.08 10.94
N VAL A 158 7.49 2.28 10.43
CA VAL A 158 6.74 1.29 9.66
C VAL A 158 7.20 1.33 8.21
N VAL A 159 7.61 0.17 7.69
CA VAL A 159 8.15 0.02 6.33
C VAL A 159 7.49 -1.15 5.60
N GLY A 160 7.51 -1.12 4.28
CA GLY A 160 7.37 -2.30 3.42
C GLY A 160 8.69 -2.63 2.73
N HIS A 161 8.64 -3.53 1.76
CA HIS A 161 9.80 -3.93 0.96
C HIS A 161 10.08 -3.03 -0.25
N ASP A 162 9.19 -2.07 -0.54
CA ASP A 162 9.34 -1.18 -1.68
C ASP A 162 10.36 -0.07 -1.46
N ARG A 163 11.00 0.35 -2.56
CA ARG A 163 12.04 1.37 -2.56
C ARG A 163 11.59 2.69 -1.95
N GLN A 164 10.35 3.13 -2.19
CA GLN A 164 9.89 4.42 -1.69
C GLN A 164 9.66 4.37 -0.18
N SER A 165 9.14 3.25 0.35
CA SER A 165 8.98 3.08 1.79
C SER A 165 10.32 3.09 2.52
N LEU A 166 11.30 2.34 2.02
CA LEU A 166 12.64 2.31 2.62
C LEU A 166 13.39 3.64 2.44
N TYR A 167 13.11 4.37 1.36
CA TYR A 167 13.66 5.72 1.16
C TYR A 167 13.11 6.71 2.20
N ALA A 168 11.80 6.65 2.49
CA ALA A 168 11.21 7.43 3.56
C ALA A 168 11.80 7.07 4.92
N ALA A 169 11.95 5.78 5.22
CA ALA A 169 12.61 5.30 6.43
C ALA A 169 14.04 5.85 6.58
N ASN A 170 14.80 5.86 5.49
CA ASN A 170 16.15 6.42 5.47
C ASN A 170 16.17 7.92 5.76
N ASN A 171 15.22 8.69 5.22
CA ASN A 171 15.09 10.12 5.52
C ASN A 171 14.68 10.39 6.96
N ILE A 172 13.78 9.57 7.53
CA ILE A 172 13.41 9.64 8.95
C ILE A 172 14.63 9.36 9.82
N ALA A 173 15.43 8.34 9.48
CA ALA A 173 16.66 8.03 10.19
C ALA A 173 17.67 9.19 10.13
N ARG A 174 17.87 9.80 8.95
CA ARG A 174 18.70 11.02 8.78
C ARG A 174 18.21 12.16 9.65
N ALA A 175 16.90 12.42 9.66
CA ALA A 175 16.33 13.49 10.47
C ALA A 175 16.54 13.24 11.96
N ALA A 176 16.27 12.02 12.44
CA ALA A 176 16.50 11.65 13.84
C ALA A 176 17.98 11.81 14.24
N GLN A 177 18.92 11.41 13.36
CA GLN A 177 20.35 11.56 13.59
C GLN A 177 20.76 13.04 13.65
N TYR A 178 20.19 13.88 12.78
CA TYR A 178 20.41 15.32 12.77
C TYR A 178 19.91 16.01 14.05
N PHE A 179 18.69 15.71 14.51
CA PHE A 179 18.19 16.33 15.76
C PHE A 179 18.95 15.85 16.99
N ARG A 180 19.41 14.59 17.00
CA ARG A 180 20.28 14.07 18.05
C ARG A 180 21.64 14.78 18.08
N SER A 181 22.25 15.06 16.93
CA SER A 181 23.54 15.79 16.90
C SER A 181 23.42 17.23 17.42
N MET A 182 22.21 17.79 17.43
CA MET A 182 21.89 19.08 18.06
C MET A 182 21.49 18.97 19.55
N GLY A 183 21.62 17.80 20.17
CA GLY A 183 21.32 17.57 21.59
C GLY A 183 19.92 17.02 21.88
N GLY A 184 19.17 16.62 20.87
CA GLY A 184 17.89 15.91 21.03
C GLY A 184 18.06 14.55 21.72
N ARG A 185 17.02 14.12 22.43
CA ARG A 185 17.02 12.86 23.22
C ARG A 185 16.25 11.71 22.56
N THR A 186 15.51 12.00 21.51
CA THR A 186 14.73 10.99 20.78
C THR A 186 15.64 9.95 20.15
N SER A 187 15.28 8.68 20.30
CA SER A 187 16.05 7.55 19.78
C SER A 187 15.16 6.64 18.92
N LEU A 188 15.75 5.96 17.94
CA LEU A 188 15.02 4.99 17.14
C LEU A 188 14.98 3.65 17.87
N LEU A 189 13.84 2.97 17.90
CA LEU A 189 13.78 1.57 18.35
C LEU A 189 14.14 0.63 17.21
N GLY A 190 13.60 0.88 16.02
CA GLY A 190 13.81 0.03 14.86
C GLY A 190 12.69 0.11 13.84
N LEU A 191 12.65 -0.89 12.98
CA LEU A 191 11.72 -1.00 11.87
C LEU A 191 10.61 -2.01 12.17
N VAL A 192 9.40 -1.73 11.71
CA VAL A 192 8.33 -2.72 11.63
C VAL A 192 8.04 -2.96 10.16
N VAL A 193 8.21 -4.20 9.72
CA VAL A 193 7.86 -4.58 8.35
C VAL A 193 6.37 -4.90 8.33
N ASN A 194 5.60 -4.07 7.63
CA ASN A 194 4.16 -4.27 7.45
C ASN A 194 3.86 -4.71 6.02
N ARG A 195 2.76 -5.47 5.87
CA ARG A 195 2.41 -6.15 4.62
C ARG A 195 3.58 -6.99 4.12
N ASP A 196 4.21 -7.71 5.04
CA ASP A 196 5.34 -8.56 4.73
C ASP A 196 4.92 -9.62 3.70
N ASP A 197 5.56 -9.61 2.55
CA ASP A 197 5.35 -10.52 1.43
C ASP A 197 6.38 -11.65 1.38
N GLY A 198 7.28 -11.71 2.38
CA GLY A 198 8.34 -12.70 2.48
C GLY A 198 9.64 -12.33 1.76
N SER A 199 9.70 -11.15 1.14
CA SER A 199 10.95 -10.61 0.57
C SER A 199 11.93 -10.24 1.68
N ASP A 200 13.23 -10.12 1.34
CA ASP A 200 14.30 -9.79 2.27
C ASP A 200 14.86 -8.37 2.08
N THR A 201 14.23 -7.54 1.22
CA THR A 201 14.70 -6.18 0.92
C THR A 201 14.74 -5.29 2.16
N ALA A 202 13.71 -5.35 3.01
CA ALA A 202 13.70 -4.63 4.28
C ALA A 202 14.82 -5.10 5.22
N ASP A 203 15.17 -6.39 5.20
CA ASP A 203 16.27 -6.96 5.98
C ASP A 203 17.65 -6.50 5.49
N LEU A 204 17.84 -6.46 4.16
CA LEU A 204 19.05 -5.93 3.54
C LEU A 204 19.23 -4.47 3.93
N TYR A 205 18.16 -3.67 3.87
CA TYR A 205 18.16 -2.29 4.34
C TYR A 205 18.49 -2.18 5.84
N ALA A 206 17.77 -2.95 6.68
CA ALA A 206 17.93 -2.97 8.13
C ALA A 206 19.39 -3.25 8.55
N ARG A 207 20.02 -4.26 7.94
CA ARG A 207 21.43 -4.59 8.15
C ARG A 207 22.36 -3.47 7.69
N ALA A 208 22.11 -2.89 6.51
CA ALA A 208 22.97 -1.85 5.95
C ALA A 208 22.93 -0.55 6.76
N VAL A 209 21.75 -0.17 7.28
CA VAL A 209 21.57 1.04 8.08
C VAL A 209 21.94 0.82 9.56
N GLY A 210 21.95 -0.43 10.04
CA GLY A 210 22.17 -0.76 11.45
C GLY A 210 20.94 -0.55 12.34
N LEU A 211 19.73 -0.79 11.81
CA LEU A 211 18.48 -0.74 12.57
C LEU A 211 17.85 -2.14 12.67
N PRO A 212 17.36 -2.57 13.84
CA PRO A 212 16.74 -3.87 14.00
C PRO A 212 15.32 -3.88 13.42
N ILE A 213 14.87 -5.04 12.93
CA ILE A 213 13.46 -5.31 12.68
C ILE A 213 12.82 -5.74 14.01
N LEU A 214 11.86 -4.96 14.49
CA LEU A 214 11.17 -5.17 15.77
C LEU A 214 10.10 -6.26 15.68
N THR A 215 9.35 -6.24 14.58
CA THR A 215 8.35 -7.26 14.27
C THR A 215 8.00 -7.24 12.78
N ARG A 216 7.30 -8.28 12.35
CA ARG A 216 6.78 -8.47 11.00
C ARG A 216 5.28 -8.70 11.04
N VAL A 217 4.55 -7.91 10.28
CA VAL A 217 3.10 -8.02 10.13
C VAL A 217 2.82 -8.54 8.71
N PRO A 218 2.34 -9.78 8.56
CA PRO A 218 2.16 -10.41 7.26
C PRO A 218 1.05 -9.73 6.46
N LEU A 219 1.13 -9.80 5.13
CA LEU A 219 0.01 -9.43 4.27
C LEU A 219 -1.14 -10.44 4.44
N SER A 220 -2.28 -9.98 4.95
CA SER A 220 -3.49 -10.81 5.11
C SER A 220 -4.71 -10.12 4.50
N ARG A 221 -5.45 -10.87 3.66
CA ARG A 221 -6.70 -10.39 3.07
C ARG A 221 -7.78 -10.20 4.13
N THR A 222 -7.93 -11.15 5.05
CA THR A 222 -8.92 -11.09 6.13
C THR A 222 -8.70 -9.87 7.01
N VAL A 223 -7.45 -9.62 7.40
CA VAL A 223 -7.11 -8.45 8.23
C VAL A 223 -7.29 -7.14 7.46
N ARG A 224 -7.03 -7.13 6.15
CA ARG A 224 -7.36 -5.96 5.32
C ARG A 224 -8.86 -5.68 5.34
N GLU A 225 -9.70 -6.69 5.18
CA GLU A 225 -11.16 -6.54 5.23
C GLU A 225 -11.64 -6.04 6.61
N LEU A 226 -11.03 -6.51 7.71
CA LEU A 226 -11.28 -5.96 9.05
C LEU A 226 -10.87 -4.48 9.15
N ALA A 227 -9.67 -4.13 8.69
CA ALA A 227 -9.16 -2.77 8.75
C ALA A 227 -10.01 -1.79 7.92
N ASP A 228 -10.44 -2.20 6.72
CA ASP A 228 -11.35 -1.42 5.85
C ASP A 228 -12.71 -1.20 6.53
N ALA A 229 -13.14 -2.14 7.39
CA ALA A 229 -14.33 -2.02 8.23
C ALA A 229 -14.07 -1.31 9.58
N CYS A 230 -12.91 -0.67 9.77
CA CYS A 230 -12.50 -0.03 11.03
C CYS A 230 -12.50 -0.95 12.26
N ARG A 231 -12.18 -2.24 12.05
CA ARG A 231 -12.03 -3.24 13.11
C ARG A 231 -10.57 -3.55 13.38
N LEU A 232 -10.30 -3.96 14.62
CA LEU A 232 -8.95 -4.32 15.05
C LEU A 232 -8.53 -5.65 14.42
N ALA A 233 -7.28 -5.74 14.01
CA ALA A 233 -6.66 -6.99 13.56
C ALA A 233 -6.48 -7.99 14.70
N LEU A 234 -6.56 -7.53 15.96
CA LEU A 234 -6.48 -8.37 17.17
C LEU A 234 -7.59 -9.42 17.27
N GLU A 235 -8.62 -9.34 16.42
CA GLU A 235 -9.60 -10.42 16.27
C GLU A 235 -9.02 -11.67 15.59
N GLU A 236 -7.97 -11.50 14.78
CA GLU A 236 -7.24 -12.60 14.15
C GLU A 236 -6.11 -13.08 15.08
N PRO A 237 -6.11 -14.35 15.52
CA PRO A 237 -5.18 -14.84 16.55
C PRO A 237 -3.70 -14.64 16.22
N GLN A 238 -3.33 -14.77 14.94
CA GLN A 238 -1.96 -14.53 14.48
C GLN A 238 -1.52 -13.08 14.74
N PHE A 239 -2.40 -12.11 14.47
CA PHE A 239 -2.10 -10.69 14.63
C PHE A 239 -2.13 -10.31 16.10
N ASP A 240 -3.06 -10.85 16.90
CA ASP A 240 -3.05 -10.65 18.36
C ASP A 240 -1.73 -11.13 19.00
N ALA A 241 -1.22 -12.29 18.57
CA ALA A 241 0.08 -12.79 19.03
C ALA A 241 1.25 -11.86 18.64
N ILE A 242 1.28 -11.39 17.39
CA ILE A 242 2.33 -10.48 16.88
C ILE A 242 2.34 -9.17 17.68
N PHE A 243 1.18 -8.54 17.86
CA PHE A 243 1.07 -7.29 18.61
C PHE A 243 1.30 -7.52 20.11
N GLY A 244 0.84 -8.64 20.67
CA GLY A 244 1.07 -9.00 22.07
C GLY A 244 2.56 -9.20 22.40
N GLU A 245 3.30 -9.88 21.52
CA GLU A 245 4.75 -10.01 21.66
C GLU A 245 5.45 -8.65 21.60
N LEU A 246 5.11 -7.82 20.61
CA LEU A 246 5.71 -6.49 20.46
C LEU A 246 5.38 -5.57 21.64
N ALA A 247 4.12 -5.49 22.04
CA ALA A 247 3.67 -4.68 23.17
C ALA A 247 4.35 -5.13 24.47
N GLY A 248 4.48 -6.44 24.68
CA GLY A 248 5.21 -7.02 25.79
C GLY A 248 6.69 -6.62 25.80
N LYS A 249 7.38 -6.71 24.65
CA LYS A 249 8.79 -6.29 24.51
C LYS A 249 8.97 -4.80 24.77
N ILE A 250 8.06 -3.97 24.26
CA ILE A 250 8.03 -2.53 24.55
C ILE A 250 7.87 -2.33 26.06
N HIS A 251 6.84 -2.91 26.69
CA HIS A 251 6.58 -2.74 28.12
C HIS A 251 7.75 -3.16 29.01
N ARG A 252 8.35 -4.32 28.74
CA ARG A 252 9.51 -4.85 29.49
C ARG A 252 10.84 -4.16 29.15
N ARG A 253 10.85 -3.19 28.22
CA ARG A 253 12.05 -2.48 27.73
C ARG A 253 13.11 -3.41 27.15
N GLU A 254 12.66 -4.46 26.45
CA GLU A 254 13.52 -5.43 25.76
C GLU A 254 13.97 -4.95 24.37
N LEU A 255 13.45 -3.80 23.92
CA LEU A 255 13.85 -3.13 22.68
C LEU A 255 14.76 -1.94 23.05
N PRO A 256 16.08 -2.13 23.08
CA PRO A 256 16.99 -1.04 23.43
C PRO A 256 16.95 0.06 22.35
N PRO A 257 16.94 1.34 22.73
CA PRO A 257 17.07 2.42 21.76
C PRO A 257 18.39 2.35 21.01
N VAL A 258 18.32 2.44 19.68
CA VAL A 258 19.44 2.36 18.76
C VAL A 258 19.91 3.75 18.39
N ASN A 259 21.21 3.94 18.55
CA ASN A 259 21.85 5.24 18.59
C ASN A 259 23.00 5.37 17.60
N ASP A 260 23.52 4.23 17.18
CA ASP A 260 24.71 3.99 16.36
C ASP A 260 24.35 3.49 14.96
N TYR A 261 23.17 3.85 14.46
CA TYR A 261 22.76 3.58 13.08
C TYR A 261 23.35 4.63 12.12
N GLN A 262 23.55 4.23 10.87
CA GLN A 262 24.10 5.08 9.82
C GLN A 262 23.18 5.10 8.60
N PRO A 263 22.40 6.18 8.40
CA PRO A 263 21.59 6.35 7.20
C PRO A 263 22.43 6.24 5.92
N LEU A 264 21.86 5.61 4.90
CA LEU A 264 22.56 5.31 3.67
C LEU A 264 22.59 6.52 2.74
N GLU A 265 23.74 6.80 2.14
CA GLU A 265 23.85 7.67 0.99
C GLU A 265 23.23 7.01 -0.25
N TYR A 266 22.91 7.82 -1.27
CA TYR A 266 22.08 7.39 -2.41
C TYR A 266 22.58 6.11 -3.10
N ASP A 267 23.87 6.03 -3.43
CA ASP A 267 24.45 4.85 -4.09
C ASP A 267 24.38 3.59 -3.21
N ALA A 268 24.68 3.73 -1.92
CA ALA A 268 24.59 2.61 -0.97
C ALA A 268 23.13 2.17 -0.78
N PHE A 269 22.19 3.12 -0.80
CA PHE A 269 20.76 2.85 -0.75
C PHE A 269 20.28 2.11 -2.01
N LEU A 270 20.72 2.51 -3.21
CA LEU A 270 20.36 1.80 -4.45
C LEU A 270 20.87 0.35 -4.46
N ARG A 271 22.06 0.10 -3.91
CA ARG A 271 22.64 -1.24 -3.81
C ARG A 271 21.78 -2.21 -2.98
N VAL A 272 20.97 -1.73 -2.05
CA VAL A 272 19.98 -2.56 -1.32
C VAL A 272 19.01 -3.25 -2.29
N PHE A 273 18.69 -2.61 -3.42
CA PHE A 273 17.78 -3.12 -4.44
C PHE A 273 18.51 -3.79 -5.61
N GLY A 274 19.81 -4.06 -5.48
CA GLY A 274 20.64 -4.56 -6.58
C GLY A 274 20.81 -3.54 -7.73
N ALA A 275 20.53 -2.26 -7.48
CA ALA A 275 20.65 -1.19 -8.47
C ALA A 275 21.90 -0.34 -8.21
N ASN A 276 22.39 0.32 -9.26
CA ASN A 276 23.42 1.34 -9.18
C ASN A 276 22.94 2.59 -9.93
N GLU A 277 23.47 3.75 -9.55
CA GLU A 277 23.27 4.96 -10.35
C GLU A 277 23.92 4.74 -11.74
N PRO A 278 23.21 5.00 -12.85
CA PRO A 278 23.78 4.83 -14.18
C PRO A 278 24.94 5.79 -14.42
N ASP A 279 25.89 5.37 -15.26
CA ASP A 279 27.02 6.21 -15.65
C ASP A 279 26.55 7.46 -16.43
N GLY A 280 27.18 8.59 -16.11
CA GLY A 280 26.86 9.90 -16.69
C GLY A 280 25.99 10.76 -15.76
N ARG A 281 26.02 12.08 -15.96
CA ARG A 281 25.16 13.03 -15.23
C ARG A 281 24.13 13.65 -16.18
N PRO A 282 22.91 13.94 -15.72
CA PRO A 282 21.99 14.76 -16.48
C PRO A 282 22.66 16.07 -16.87
N THR A 283 22.52 16.46 -18.14
CA THR A 283 22.98 17.77 -18.62
C THR A 283 21.99 18.85 -18.20
N SER A 284 22.49 19.97 -17.66
CA SER A 284 21.64 21.12 -17.33
C SER A 284 20.93 21.66 -18.56
N ALA A 285 19.61 21.83 -18.47
CA ALA A 285 18.82 22.44 -19.52
C ALA A 285 19.26 23.89 -19.78
N GLN A 286 19.37 24.27 -21.05
CA GLN A 286 19.66 25.63 -21.47
C GLN A 286 18.37 26.47 -21.52
N THR A 287 18.47 27.78 -21.28
CA THR A 287 17.35 28.71 -21.39
C THR A 287 16.65 28.61 -22.75
N SER A 288 17.42 28.47 -23.83
CA SER A 288 16.88 28.32 -25.19
C SER A 288 16.10 27.02 -25.40
N GLU A 289 16.37 25.96 -24.65
CA GLU A 289 15.63 24.69 -24.75
C GLU A 289 14.26 24.77 -24.07
N LEU A 290 14.16 25.57 -22.99
CA LEU A 290 12.92 25.74 -22.24
C LEU A 290 12.03 26.87 -22.80
N PHE A 291 12.65 27.93 -23.34
CA PHE A 291 11.95 29.14 -23.80
C PHE A 291 12.03 29.37 -25.32
N GLY A 292 12.77 28.53 -26.06
CA GLY A 292 12.82 28.56 -27.52
C GLY A 292 11.58 27.93 -28.18
N GLY A 293 11.44 28.12 -29.49
CA GLY A 293 10.39 27.46 -30.27
C GLY A 293 10.57 25.94 -30.29
N ARG A 294 9.46 25.18 -30.25
CA ARG A 294 9.50 23.71 -30.35
C ARG A 294 10.19 23.30 -31.66
N SER A 295 11.34 22.63 -31.54
CA SER A 295 11.91 21.89 -32.66
C SER A 295 10.93 20.78 -33.07
N ALA A 296 10.87 20.47 -34.36
CA ALA A 296 9.98 19.44 -34.90
C ALA A 296 10.18 18.12 -34.13
N ALA A 297 9.07 17.55 -33.64
CA ALA A 297 9.08 16.32 -32.88
C ALA A 297 9.80 15.22 -33.68
N ARG A 298 10.84 14.61 -33.11
CA ARG A 298 11.42 13.38 -33.66
C ARG A 298 10.30 12.33 -33.69
N ALA A 299 10.09 11.71 -34.84
CA ALA A 299 9.13 10.62 -34.99
C ALA A 299 9.43 9.55 -33.93
N MET A 300 8.42 9.18 -33.14
CA MET A 300 8.57 8.09 -32.19
C MET A 300 8.87 6.80 -32.97
N PRO A 301 9.90 6.03 -32.59
CA PRO A 301 10.14 4.75 -33.22
C PRO A 301 8.94 3.83 -32.96
N VAL A 302 8.25 3.44 -34.03
CA VAL A 302 7.21 2.43 -33.98
C VAL A 302 7.91 1.07 -33.89
N LEU A 303 7.83 0.43 -32.74
CA LEU A 303 8.22 -0.97 -32.60
C LEU A 303 7.15 -1.82 -33.29
N ALA A 304 7.43 -2.23 -34.53
CA ALA A 304 6.65 -3.27 -35.19
C ALA A 304 7.05 -4.63 -34.58
N LEU A 305 6.13 -5.22 -33.81
CA LEU A 305 6.24 -6.60 -33.37
C LEU A 305 5.66 -7.48 -34.47
N ASP A 306 6.52 -8.00 -35.35
CA ASP A 306 6.13 -9.05 -36.29
C ASP A 306 6.02 -10.37 -35.51
N ALA A 307 4.80 -10.72 -35.11
CA ALA A 307 4.52 -12.04 -34.58
C ALA A 307 4.66 -13.07 -35.71
N ALA A 308 5.79 -13.79 -35.74
CA ALA A 308 5.92 -14.98 -36.56
C ALA A 308 5.06 -16.10 -35.96
N ILE A 309 3.78 -16.15 -36.35
CA ILE A 309 2.89 -17.27 -36.01
C ILE A 309 3.25 -18.43 -36.96
N PRO A 310 3.75 -19.57 -36.46
CA PRO A 310 4.05 -20.72 -37.32
C PRO A 310 2.76 -21.21 -37.98
N GLN A 311 2.71 -21.23 -39.31
CA GLN A 311 1.62 -21.88 -40.03
C GLN A 311 1.81 -23.39 -39.99
N VAL A 312 0.78 -24.12 -39.56
CA VAL A 312 0.73 -25.57 -39.64
C VAL A 312 0.64 -25.98 -41.10
N GLN A 313 1.54 -26.86 -41.56
CA GLN A 313 1.47 -27.48 -42.88
C GLN A 313 0.96 -28.91 -42.74
N THR A 314 -0.25 -29.18 -43.24
CA THR A 314 -0.81 -30.53 -43.30
C THR A 314 -0.88 -31.05 -44.74
N SER A 315 -0.65 -32.35 -44.89
CA SER A 315 -0.82 -33.11 -46.12
C SER A 315 -2.19 -33.82 -46.20
N ASP A 316 -2.97 -33.86 -45.11
CA ASP A 316 -4.33 -34.42 -45.11
C ASP A 316 -5.28 -33.45 -45.86
N PRO A 317 -5.94 -33.90 -46.94
CA PRO A 317 -6.83 -33.06 -47.74
C PRO A 317 -8.02 -32.48 -46.96
N VAL A 318 -8.54 -33.21 -45.97
CA VAL A 318 -9.66 -32.80 -45.13
C VAL A 318 -9.20 -31.76 -44.10
N GLN A 319 -8.06 -31.99 -43.44
CA GLN A 319 -7.49 -31.00 -42.51
C GLN A 319 -7.10 -29.71 -43.23
N ARG A 320 -6.56 -29.79 -44.46
CA ARG A 320 -6.24 -28.60 -45.27
C ARG A 320 -7.49 -27.77 -45.58
N LYS A 321 -8.62 -28.43 -45.82
CA LYS A 321 -9.90 -27.75 -46.08
C LYS A 321 -10.44 -27.08 -44.81
N VAL A 322 -10.30 -27.73 -43.65
CA VAL A 322 -10.64 -27.14 -42.34
C VAL A 322 -9.75 -25.94 -42.04
N GLN A 323 -8.44 -26.03 -42.30
CA GLN A 323 -7.51 -24.91 -42.17
C GLN A 323 -7.97 -23.70 -42.99
N GLN A 324 -8.26 -23.90 -44.28
CA GLN A 324 -8.73 -22.83 -45.17
C GLN A 324 -10.05 -22.19 -44.69
N LEU A 325 -10.97 -22.98 -44.14
CA LEU A 325 -12.23 -22.48 -43.61
C LEU A 325 -12.02 -21.60 -42.37
N ILE A 326 -11.18 -22.03 -41.43
CA ILE A 326 -10.88 -21.29 -40.20
C ILE A 326 -10.06 -20.02 -40.51
N GLU A 327 -9.15 -20.09 -41.48
CA GLU A 327 -8.43 -18.90 -41.96
C GLU A 327 -9.37 -17.91 -42.68
N SER A 328 -10.38 -18.40 -43.41
CA SER A 328 -11.35 -17.53 -44.10
C SER A 328 -12.21 -16.68 -43.16
N ILE A 329 -12.35 -17.10 -41.89
CA ILE A 329 -13.04 -16.34 -40.84
C ILE A 329 -12.07 -15.48 -40.00
N GLY A 330 -10.80 -15.37 -40.41
CA GLY A 330 -9.79 -14.51 -39.80
C GLY A 330 -9.07 -15.11 -38.60
N MET A 331 -9.15 -16.43 -38.38
CA MET A 331 -8.44 -17.13 -37.31
C MET A 331 -7.20 -17.85 -37.84
N HIS A 332 -6.06 -17.67 -37.16
CA HIS A 332 -4.82 -18.37 -37.50
C HIS A 332 -4.76 -19.73 -36.82
N VAL A 333 -4.59 -20.79 -37.61
CA VAL A 333 -4.49 -22.15 -37.11
C VAL A 333 -3.05 -22.48 -36.70
N THR A 334 -2.86 -22.78 -35.42
CA THR A 334 -1.57 -23.09 -34.79
C THR A 334 -1.35 -24.58 -34.55
N ASP A 335 -2.42 -25.39 -34.52
CA ASP A 335 -2.33 -26.86 -34.51
C ASP A 335 -3.58 -27.50 -35.14
N LEU A 336 -3.41 -28.71 -35.72
CA LEU A 336 -4.46 -29.50 -36.36
C LEU A 336 -4.24 -30.98 -36.09
N ASP A 337 -5.17 -31.60 -35.36
CA ASP A 337 -5.15 -33.04 -35.08
C ASP A 337 -6.46 -33.71 -35.54
N ARG A 338 -6.37 -35.01 -35.88
CA ARG A 338 -7.53 -35.81 -36.27
C ARG A 338 -7.49 -37.14 -35.55
N SER A 339 -8.52 -37.41 -34.74
CA SER A 339 -8.68 -38.69 -34.04
C SER A 339 -10.01 -39.36 -34.39
N GLU A 340 -10.07 -40.68 -34.27
CA GLU A 340 -11.31 -41.44 -34.50
C GLU A 340 -12.40 -41.15 -33.48
N ARG A 341 -12.03 -40.66 -32.29
CA ARG A 341 -12.94 -40.40 -31.17
C ARG A 341 -13.43 -38.95 -31.10
N GLU A 342 -12.55 -37.98 -31.32
CA GLU A 342 -12.86 -36.55 -31.14
C GLU A 342 -13.10 -35.79 -32.46
N GLY A 343 -12.88 -36.44 -33.60
CA GLY A 343 -13.00 -35.81 -34.92
C GLY A 343 -11.76 -34.97 -35.25
N ILE A 344 -11.97 -33.77 -35.81
CA ILE A 344 -10.89 -32.83 -36.14
C ILE A 344 -10.81 -31.76 -35.05
N THR A 345 -9.66 -31.64 -34.41
CA THR A 345 -9.39 -30.60 -33.42
C THR A 345 -8.53 -29.51 -34.05
N VAL A 346 -9.00 -28.26 -33.97
CA VAL A 346 -8.30 -27.07 -34.48
C VAL A 346 -7.90 -26.20 -33.31
N THR A 347 -6.62 -25.89 -33.21
CA THR A 347 -6.12 -24.94 -32.21
C THR A 347 -5.76 -23.63 -32.90
N ALA A 348 -6.25 -22.52 -32.38
CA ALA A 348 -5.95 -21.17 -32.84
C ALA A 348 -5.54 -20.29 -31.65
N GLY A 349 -4.23 -20.21 -31.40
CA GLY A 349 -3.70 -19.54 -30.20
C GLY A 349 -4.09 -20.30 -28.93
N SER A 350 -4.93 -19.70 -28.08
CA SER A 350 -5.43 -20.32 -26.84
C SER A 350 -6.83 -20.95 -26.98
N ILE A 351 -7.41 -20.97 -28.18
CA ILE A 351 -8.75 -21.49 -28.45
C ILE A 351 -8.64 -22.85 -29.12
N GLU A 352 -9.34 -23.85 -28.57
CA GLU A 352 -9.46 -25.20 -29.14
C GLU A 352 -10.89 -25.40 -29.65
N ILE A 353 -11.04 -25.77 -30.92
CA ILE A 353 -12.33 -26.02 -31.60
C ILE A 353 -12.38 -27.49 -32.02
N ARG A 354 -13.35 -28.24 -31.50
CA ARG A 354 -13.53 -29.66 -31.81
C ARG A 354 -14.65 -29.86 -32.82
N ILE A 355 -14.30 -30.38 -33.99
CA ILE A 355 -15.22 -30.63 -35.11
C ILE A 355 -15.38 -32.14 -35.27
N GLY A 356 -16.32 -32.73 -34.54
CA GLY A 356 -16.72 -34.11 -34.86
C GLY A 356 -17.16 -35.03 -33.74
N ASP A 357 -17.32 -34.58 -32.49
CA ASP A 357 -17.91 -35.47 -31.48
C ASP A 357 -19.36 -35.82 -31.87
N ILE A 358 -19.67 -37.12 -31.83
CA ILE A 358 -20.95 -37.71 -32.23
C ILE A 358 -22.04 -37.42 -31.17
N ASP A 359 -21.63 -37.20 -29.92
CA ASP A 359 -22.53 -36.86 -28.81
C ASP A 359 -23.01 -35.39 -28.86
N ASP A 360 -22.44 -34.59 -29.77
CA ASP A 360 -22.72 -33.16 -29.90
C ASP A 360 -23.83 -32.84 -30.92
N LEU A 361 -24.59 -33.86 -31.33
CA LEU A 361 -25.63 -33.78 -32.37
C LEU A 361 -26.73 -32.77 -32.01
N ASP A 362 -27.13 -32.70 -30.74
CA ASP A 362 -28.18 -31.80 -30.26
C ASP A 362 -27.73 -30.33 -30.30
N HIS A 363 -26.47 -30.03 -29.94
CA HIS A 363 -25.91 -28.68 -30.07
C HIS A 363 -25.76 -28.26 -31.53
N LYS A 364 -25.39 -29.20 -32.43
CA LYS A 364 -25.31 -28.95 -33.88
C LYS A 364 -26.68 -28.65 -34.48
N VAL A 365 -27.74 -29.34 -34.05
CA VAL A 365 -29.13 -29.08 -34.48
C VAL A 365 -29.63 -27.72 -33.94
N ALA A 366 -29.29 -27.38 -32.70
CA ALA A 366 -29.59 -26.06 -32.12
C ALA A 366 -28.88 -24.93 -32.86
N PHE A 367 -27.60 -25.13 -33.22
CA PHE A 367 -26.81 -24.17 -33.98
C PHE A 367 -27.34 -23.97 -35.41
N LEU A 368 -27.66 -25.05 -36.13
CA LEU A 368 -28.30 -24.97 -37.45
C LEU A 368 -29.68 -24.29 -37.39
N SER A 369 -30.44 -24.55 -36.32
CA SER A 369 -31.73 -23.89 -36.08
C SER A 369 -31.56 -22.39 -35.77
N ALA A 370 -30.50 -21.99 -35.07
CA ALA A 370 -30.17 -20.60 -34.80
C ALA A 370 -29.71 -19.86 -36.06
N LEU A 371 -28.84 -20.48 -36.87
CA LEU A 371 -28.41 -19.93 -38.17
C LEU A 371 -29.62 -19.73 -39.10
N ARG A 372 -30.53 -20.71 -39.18
CA ARG A 372 -31.76 -20.58 -39.97
C ARG A 372 -32.66 -19.44 -39.51
N ARG A 373 -32.73 -19.14 -38.21
CA ARG A 373 -33.49 -18.01 -37.66
C ARG A 373 -32.80 -16.66 -37.87
N SER A 374 -31.47 -16.64 -37.99
CA SER A 374 -30.69 -15.40 -38.14
C SER A 374 -30.88 -14.70 -39.50
N GLY A 375 -31.34 -15.42 -40.52
CA GLY A 375 -31.51 -14.89 -41.88
C GLY A 375 -30.20 -14.60 -42.62
N GLN A 376 -29.04 -14.92 -42.04
CA GLN A 376 -27.74 -14.74 -42.66
C GLN A 376 -27.43 -15.88 -43.65
N SER A 377 -26.79 -15.55 -44.77
CA SER A 377 -26.27 -16.56 -45.70
C SER A 377 -25.09 -17.27 -45.06
N PHE A 378 -25.12 -18.61 -45.04
CA PHE A 378 -24.04 -19.44 -44.49
C PHE A 378 -23.62 -20.46 -45.53
N SER A 379 -22.34 -20.84 -45.52
CA SER A 379 -21.86 -21.91 -46.40
C SER A 379 -21.72 -23.22 -45.63
N TYR A 380 -22.27 -24.29 -46.20
CA TYR A 380 -22.17 -25.66 -45.71
C TYR A 380 -21.15 -26.45 -46.55
N VAL A 381 -20.28 -27.20 -45.88
CA VAL A 381 -19.28 -28.07 -46.52
C VAL A 381 -19.34 -29.44 -45.85
N ASP A 382 -19.51 -30.50 -46.64
CA ASP A 382 -19.46 -31.87 -46.13
C ASP A 382 -18.01 -32.35 -46.01
N LEU A 383 -17.49 -32.40 -44.78
CA LEU A 383 -16.11 -32.79 -44.50
C LEU A 383 -15.88 -34.32 -44.56
N ARG A 384 -16.92 -35.14 -44.78
CA ARG A 384 -16.77 -36.59 -44.98
C ARG A 384 -16.12 -36.93 -46.31
N HIS A 385 -16.19 -36.00 -47.27
CA HIS A 385 -15.60 -36.14 -48.60
C HIS A 385 -14.71 -34.92 -48.89
N ALA A 386 -13.41 -35.15 -49.10
CA ALA A 386 -12.43 -34.08 -49.33
C ALA A 386 -12.84 -33.16 -50.51
N ASP A 387 -13.46 -33.73 -51.54
CA ASP A 387 -13.82 -33.03 -52.78
C ASP A 387 -15.25 -32.44 -52.76
N ALA A 388 -15.95 -32.50 -51.61
CA ALA A 388 -17.32 -32.00 -51.54
C ALA A 388 -17.39 -30.49 -51.90
N PRO A 389 -18.31 -30.05 -52.77
CA PRO A 389 -18.48 -28.64 -53.06
C PRO A 389 -19.00 -27.89 -51.83
N ALA A 390 -18.70 -26.58 -51.75
CA ALA A 390 -19.30 -25.71 -50.76
C ALA A 390 -20.70 -25.28 -51.24
N TYR A 391 -21.70 -25.50 -50.41
CA TYR A 391 -23.08 -25.09 -50.65
C TYR A 391 -23.31 -23.76 -49.91
N ARG A 392 -23.95 -22.78 -50.53
CA ARG A 392 -24.19 -21.44 -49.94
C ARG A 392 -25.66 -21.18 -49.68
#